data_AF-A0A936MSF9-F1
#
_entry.id   AF-A0A936MSF9-F1
#
_cell.length_a   1.000
_cell.length_b   1.000
_cell.length_c   1.000
_cell.angle_alpha   90.00
_cell.angle_beta   90.00
_cell.angle_gamma   90.00
#
_symmetry.space_group_name_H-M   'P 1'
#
loop_
_entity.id
_entity.type
_entity.pdbx_description
1 polymer ?
#
loop_
_entity_poly.entity_id
_entity_poly.type
_entity_poly.pdbx_seq_one_letter_code
_entity_poly.pdbx_strand_id
1 'polypeptide(L)'
;MRRFVPHVFVLSTFAAAPALAHSPGAGAPPVEVPPPPAGDGLTAHGIVKDVEAKATDPRTKKLVESSLEHAKKSLERAHGARASGDAVHARMLDGLALEWAETARDLLRAAAAEQAAASAADKAREASVRAERARALLEETQARRGRADAELEKALAAEREAREAAAKTEETRLSVGKPGAAKGAPAGGKDKPAAKAGAAPKKAPVTNQKKGK
;
A
#
# COMPACT_ATOMS: atom_id res chain seq x y z
N MET A 1 30.64 13.25 -25.19
CA MET A 1 31.70 12.39 -25.77
C MET A 1 32.06 11.31 -24.75
N ARG A 2 31.61 10.07 -24.94
CA ARG A 2 31.87 8.95 -24.02
C ARG A 2 33.06 8.16 -24.55
N ARG A 3 34.15 8.08 -23.76
CA ARG A 3 35.36 7.34 -24.11
C ARG A 3 35.15 5.86 -23.82
N PHE A 4 35.27 5.05 -24.87
CA PHE A 4 35.23 3.59 -24.82
C PHE A 4 36.64 3.10 -24.44
N VAL A 5 36.78 2.39 -23.32
CA VAL A 5 38.07 1.82 -22.88
C VAL A 5 38.02 0.31 -23.12
N PRO A 6 38.81 -0.26 -24.05
CA PRO A 6 38.84 -1.69 -24.27
C PRO A 6 39.59 -2.38 -23.13
N HIS A 7 38.92 -3.30 -22.44
CA HIS A 7 39.57 -4.22 -21.51
C HIS A 7 40.18 -5.38 -22.28
N VAL A 8 41.51 -5.47 -22.27
CA VAL A 8 42.27 -6.60 -22.79
C VAL A 8 42.18 -7.74 -21.77
N PHE A 9 41.52 -8.83 -22.16
CA PHE A 9 41.38 -10.03 -21.35
C PHE A 9 42.54 -10.98 -21.67
N VAL A 10 43.48 -11.15 -20.73
CA VAL A 10 44.58 -12.11 -20.85
C VAL A 10 44.12 -13.44 -20.27
N LEU A 11 43.93 -14.45 -21.14
CA LEU A 11 43.69 -15.83 -20.73
C LEU A 11 45.02 -16.48 -20.29
N SER A 12 45.21 -16.67 -18.99
CA SER A 12 46.24 -17.58 -18.46
C SER A 12 45.67 -19.00 -18.37
N THR A 13 46.11 -19.89 -19.26
CA THR A 13 45.83 -21.32 -19.21
C THR A 13 46.76 -22.01 -18.23
N PHE A 14 46.27 -22.30 -17.03
CA PHE A 14 46.94 -23.23 -16.11
C PHE A 14 46.49 -24.67 -16.41
N ALA A 15 47.45 -25.53 -16.76
CA ALA A 15 47.24 -26.96 -16.87
C ALA A 15 47.23 -27.58 -15.46
N ALA A 16 46.06 -28.00 -14.99
CA ALA A 16 45.89 -28.68 -13.71
C ALA A 16 46.14 -30.19 -13.87
N ALA A 17 47.02 -30.75 -13.03
CA ALA A 17 47.17 -32.20 -12.87
C ALA A 17 45.91 -32.80 -12.21
N PRO A 18 45.51 -34.04 -12.56
CA PRO A 18 44.35 -34.70 -11.96
C PRO A 18 44.68 -35.11 -10.52
N ALA A 19 44.31 -34.27 -9.55
CA ALA A 19 44.22 -34.71 -8.16
C ALA A 19 43.15 -35.80 -8.08
N LEU A 20 43.52 -36.98 -7.58
CA LEU A 20 42.59 -38.08 -7.28
C LEU A 20 41.56 -37.57 -6.27
N ALA A 21 40.45 -37.06 -6.79
CA ALA A 21 39.29 -36.66 -6.05
C ALA A 21 38.78 -37.90 -5.31
N HIS A 22 39.03 -37.94 -4.00
CA HIS A 22 38.28 -38.77 -3.09
C HIS A 22 36.86 -38.20 -3.09
N SER A 23 36.10 -38.55 -4.13
CA SER A 23 34.67 -38.32 -4.17
C SER A 23 34.11 -39.07 -2.96
N PRO A 24 33.54 -38.38 -1.95
CA PRO A 24 32.81 -39.05 -0.89
C PRO A 24 31.58 -39.68 -1.56
N GLY A 25 31.77 -40.90 -2.03
CA GLY A 25 30.83 -41.63 -2.85
C GLY A 25 29.51 -41.80 -2.12
N ALA A 26 28.47 -41.30 -2.78
CA ALA A 26 27.10 -41.80 -2.81
C ALA A 26 26.87 -43.09 -1.99
N GLY A 27 26.28 -42.94 -0.79
CA GLY A 27 25.63 -44.07 -0.13
C GLY A 27 26.00 -44.33 1.33
N ALA A 28 26.85 -43.51 1.96
CA ALA A 28 26.92 -43.55 3.42
C ALA A 28 25.52 -43.20 3.98
N PRO A 29 24.89 -44.06 4.80
CA PRO A 29 23.62 -43.72 5.44
C PRO A 29 23.79 -42.41 6.21
N PRO A 30 22.73 -41.58 6.32
CA PRO A 30 22.81 -40.35 7.10
C PRO A 30 23.29 -40.72 8.50
N VAL A 31 24.53 -40.35 8.82
CA VAL A 31 25.10 -40.59 10.14
C VAL A 31 24.32 -39.68 11.05
N GLU A 32 23.44 -40.25 11.87
CA GLU A 32 22.71 -39.51 12.88
C GLU A 32 23.74 -38.95 13.86
N VAL A 33 24.06 -37.66 13.69
CA VAL A 33 25.01 -36.97 14.55
C VAL A 33 24.37 -36.92 15.94
N PRO A 34 24.95 -37.58 16.95
CA PRO A 34 24.40 -37.55 18.30
C PRO A 34 24.34 -36.10 18.78
N PRO A 35 23.33 -35.75 19.62
CA PRO A 35 23.24 -34.39 20.14
C PRO A 35 24.55 -34.00 20.82
N PRO A 36 25.06 -32.78 20.59
CA PRO A 36 26.29 -32.31 21.21
C PRO A 36 26.13 -32.29 22.75
N PRO A 37 27.23 -32.48 23.50
CA PRO A 37 27.21 -32.37 24.94
C PRO A 37 26.79 -30.97 25.38
N ALA A 38 26.46 -30.81 26.66
CA ALA A 38 26.10 -29.50 27.22
C ALA A 38 27.18 -28.44 26.92
N GLY A 39 26.75 -27.25 26.48
CA GLY A 39 27.62 -26.15 26.06
C GLY A 39 27.12 -25.48 24.79
N ASP A 40 28.02 -24.77 24.11
CA ASP A 40 27.70 -23.95 22.93
C ASP A 40 27.13 -24.80 21.78
N GLY A 41 27.64 -26.02 21.57
CA GLY A 41 27.14 -26.93 20.54
C GLY A 41 25.66 -27.30 20.73
N LEU A 42 25.22 -27.54 21.96
CA LEU A 42 23.82 -27.83 22.29
C LEU A 42 22.92 -26.61 22.03
N THR A 43 23.38 -25.44 22.41
CA THR A 43 22.69 -24.17 22.16
C THR A 43 22.57 -23.91 20.65
N ALA A 44 23.67 -24.08 19.90
CA ALA A 44 23.71 -23.91 18.44
C ALA A 44 22.73 -24.86 17.74
N HIS A 45 22.75 -26.15 18.10
CA HIS A 45 21.83 -27.15 17.55
C HIS A 45 20.36 -26.81 17.84
N GLY A 46 20.06 -26.32 19.05
CA GLY A 46 18.72 -25.83 19.38
C GLY A 46 18.29 -24.65 18.50
N ILE A 47 19.16 -23.66 18.31
CA ILE A 47 18.90 -22.50 17.44
C ILE A 47 18.69 -22.93 15.99
N VAL A 48 19.50 -23.85 15.46
CA VAL A 48 19.35 -24.38 14.09
C VAL A 48 17.96 -24.97 13.91
N LYS A 49 17.51 -25.86 14.81
CA LYS A 49 16.16 -26.45 14.75
C LYS A 49 15.06 -25.41 14.83
N ASP A 50 15.20 -24.43 15.72
CA ASP A 50 14.25 -23.34 15.88
C ASP A 50 14.13 -22.48 14.62
N VAL A 51 15.26 -22.15 13.99
CA VAL A 51 15.30 -21.34 12.76
C VAL A 51 14.70 -22.13 11.59
N GLU A 52 15.02 -23.41 11.44
CA GLU A 52 14.41 -24.28 10.42
C GLU A 52 12.89 -24.40 10.57
N ALA A 53 12.41 -24.54 11.80
CA ALA A 53 10.97 -24.61 12.09
C ALA A 53 10.25 -23.28 11.79
N LYS A 54 10.89 -22.14 12.07
CA LYS A 54 10.29 -20.81 11.89
C LYS A 54 10.43 -20.26 10.47
N ALA A 55 11.48 -20.64 9.73
CA ALA A 55 11.69 -20.25 8.34
C ALA A 55 10.74 -21.03 7.42
N THR A 56 9.45 -20.71 7.41
CA THR A 56 8.44 -21.39 6.60
C THR A 56 8.38 -20.87 5.16
N ASP A 57 8.58 -19.57 4.97
CA ASP A 57 8.57 -18.89 3.67
C ASP A 57 9.81 -19.22 2.82
N PRO A 58 9.66 -19.61 1.52
CA PRO A 58 10.77 -19.93 0.65
C PRO A 58 11.84 -18.84 0.50
N ARG A 59 11.48 -17.55 0.57
CA ARG A 59 12.48 -16.47 0.47
C ARG A 59 13.32 -16.39 1.75
N THR A 60 12.64 -16.45 2.89
CA THR A 60 13.28 -16.49 4.21
C THR A 60 14.17 -17.72 4.36
N LYS A 61 13.74 -18.89 3.89
CA LYS A 61 14.55 -20.12 3.85
C LYS A 61 15.87 -19.90 3.10
N LYS A 62 15.80 -19.37 1.87
CA LYS A 62 16.99 -19.08 1.05
C LYS A 62 17.93 -18.08 1.71
N LEU A 63 17.39 -17.10 2.44
CA LEU A 63 18.18 -16.09 3.14
C LEU A 63 19.04 -16.70 4.27
N VAL A 64 18.47 -17.64 5.04
CA VAL A 64 19.16 -18.27 6.18
C VAL A 64 19.95 -19.52 5.82
N GLU A 65 19.73 -20.08 4.63
CA GLU A 65 20.28 -21.37 4.17
C GLU A 65 21.80 -21.48 4.34
N SER A 66 22.56 -20.48 3.87
CA SER A 66 24.03 -20.50 3.96
C SER A 66 24.54 -20.54 5.41
N SER A 67 23.91 -19.75 6.29
CA SER A 67 24.30 -19.71 7.71
C SER A 67 23.95 -21.01 8.42
N LEU A 68 22.79 -21.61 8.11
CA LEU A 68 22.40 -22.92 8.64
C LEU A 68 23.35 -24.03 8.16
N GLU A 69 23.76 -24.01 6.89
CA GLU A 69 24.76 -24.96 6.38
C GLU A 69 26.10 -24.84 7.11
N HIS A 70 26.59 -23.61 7.34
CA HIS A 70 27.84 -23.39 8.06
C HIS A 70 27.76 -23.83 9.53
N ALA A 71 26.64 -23.56 10.20
CA ALA A 71 26.40 -24.03 11.57
C ALA A 71 26.42 -25.56 11.65
N LYS A 72 25.70 -26.26 10.75
CA LYS A 72 25.66 -27.73 10.70
C LYS A 72 27.02 -28.34 10.41
N LYS A 73 27.72 -27.84 9.38
CA LYS A 73 29.08 -28.29 9.03
C LYS A 73 30.06 -28.11 10.19
N SER A 74 29.92 -27.04 10.96
CA SER A 74 30.75 -26.79 12.15
C SER A 74 30.45 -27.78 13.28
N LEU A 75 29.16 -28.09 13.53
CA LEU A 75 28.75 -29.12 14.51
C LEU A 75 29.24 -30.52 14.12
N GLU A 76 29.19 -30.88 12.85
CA GLU A 76 29.71 -32.16 12.34
C GLU A 76 31.21 -32.27 12.57
N ARG A 77 31.97 -31.21 12.25
CA ARG A 77 33.42 -31.16 12.52
C ARG A 77 33.72 -31.19 14.02
N ALA A 78 32.93 -30.52 14.85
CA ALA A 78 33.08 -30.54 16.30
C ALA A 78 32.88 -31.95 16.85
N HIS A 79 31.90 -32.69 16.31
CA HIS A 79 31.70 -34.10 16.64
C HIS A 79 32.92 -34.94 16.24
N GLY A 80 33.45 -34.75 15.03
CA GLY A 80 34.66 -35.44 14.57
C GLY A 80 35.86 -35.21 15.49
N ALA A 81 36.09 -33.96 15.90
CA ALA A 81 37.16 -33.60 16.85
C ALA A 81 36.97 -34.26 18.22
N ARG A 82 35.73 -34.36 18.73
CA ARG A 82 35.45 -35.11 19.97
C ARG A 82 35.74 -36.60 19.81
N ALA A 83 35.36 -37.19 18.68
CA ALA A 83 35.58 -38.60 18.40
C ALA A 83 37.08 -38.96 18.32
N SER A 84 37.92 -38.01 17.88
CA SER A 84 39.39 -38.17 17.86
C SER A 84 40.09 -37.79 19.18
N GLY A 85 39.34 -37.36 20.21
CA GLY A 85 39.90 -36.93 21.49
C GLY A 85 40.45 -35.50 21.53
N ASP A 86 40.27 -34.71 20.46
CA ASP A 86 40.67 -33.30 20.42
C ASP A 86 39.57 -32.40 21.01
N ALA A 87 39.53 -32.36 22.34
CA ALA A 87 38.53 -31.61 23.07
C ALA A 87 38.65 -30.07 22.89
N VAL A 88 39.85 -29.56 22.63
CA VAL A 88 40.07 -28.11 22.48
C VAL A 88 39.51 -27.65 21.14
N HIS A 89 39.83 -28.35 20.05
CA HIS A 89 39.31 -28.01 18.73
C HIS A 89 37.79 -28.19 18.64
N ALA A 90 37.25 -29.23 19.30
CA ALA A 90 35.81 -29.41 19.40
C ALA A 90 35.09 -28.19 19.99
N ARG A 91 35.59 -27.65 21.11
CA ARG A 91 34.99 -26.46 21.75
C ARG A 91 35.04 -25.22 20.84
N MET A 92 36.15 -25.02 20.12
CA MET A 92 36.26 -23.91 19.16
C MET A 92 35.24 -24.04 18.03
N LEU A 93 35.04 -25.26 17.52
CA LEU A 93 34.05 -25.53 16.46
C LEU A 93 32.61 -25.42 16.96
N ASP A 94 32.34 -25.80 18.22
CA ASP A 94 31.05 -25.59 18.87
C ASP A 94 30.73 -24.09 19.01
N GLY A 95 31.72 -23.27 19.40
CA GLY A 95 31.59 -21.81 19.43
C GLY A 95 31.33 -21.21 18.04
N LEU A 96 32.07 -21.65 17.02
CA LEU A 96 31.84 -21.22 15.64
C LEU A 96 30.44 -21.62 15.14
N ALA A 97 29.97 -22.81 15.49
CA ALA A 97 28.61 -23.24 15.15
C ALA A 97 27.55 -22.35 15.78
N LEU A 98 27.77 -21.91 17.03
CA LEU A 98 26.88 -20.99 17.72
C LEU A 98 26.80 -19.64 16.99
N GLU A 99 27.94 -19.04 16.62
CA GLU A 99 27.96 -17.76 15.90
C GLU A 99 27.17 -17.82 14.57
N TRP A 100 27.34 -18.90 13.79
CA TRP A 100 26.57 -19.10 12.56
C TRP A 100 25.08 -19.31 12.80
N ALA A 101 24.72 -20.05 13.85
CA ALA A 101 23.33 -20.27 14.22
C ALA A 101 22.65 -18.97 14.68
N GLU A 102 23.35 -18.14 15.45
CA GLU A 102 22.87 -16.82 15.86
C GLU A 102 22.72 -15.86 14.68
N THR A 103 23.67 -15.89 13.74
CA THR A 103 23.57 -15.14 12.47
C THR A 103 22.30 -15.54 11.71
N ALA A 104 22.01 -16.84 11.59
CA ALA A 104 20.78 -17.31 10.95
C ALA A 104 19.50 -16.82 11.67
N ARG A 105 19.52 -16.82 13.01
CA ARG A 105 18.42 -16.31 13.85
C ARG A 105 18.21 -14.81 13.65
N ASP A 106 19.27 -14.03 13.53
CA ASP A 106 19.19 -12.59 13.35
C ASP A 106 18.74 -12.22 11.93
N LEU A 107 19.18 -12.96 10.91
CA LEU A 107 18.64 -12.85 9.55
C LEU A 107 17.13 -13.13 9.50
N LEU A 108 16.66 -14.15 10.21
CA LEU A 108 15.23 -14.46 10.34
C LEU A 108 14.46 -13.30 10.99
N ARG A 109 14.99 -12.71 12.07
CA ARG A 109 14.39 -11.54 12.73
C ARG A 109 14.36 -10.31 11.82
N ALA A 110 15.45 -10.06 11.09
CA ALA A 110 15.53 -8.97 10.13
C ALA A 110 14.48 -9.12 9.02
N ALA A 111 14.33 -10.31 8.45
CA ALA A 111 13.31 -10.59 7.44
C ALA A 111 11.88 -10.34 7.95
N ALA A 112 11.58 -10.74 9.19
CA ALA A 112 10.28 -10.46 9.82
C ALA A 112 10.06 -8.95 10.05
N ALA A 113 11.09 -8.22 10.45
CA ALA A 113 11.03 -6.77 10.63
C ALA A 113 10.80 -6.03 9.29
N GLU A 114 11.45 -6.47 8.22
CA GLU A 114 11.23 -5.91 6.87
C GLU A 114 9.80 -6.15 6.36
N GLN A 115 9.25 -7.35 6.57
CA GLN A 115 7.86 -7.65 6.23
C GLN A 115 6.88 -6.77 7.02
N ALA A 116 7.12 -6.60 8.33
CA ALA A 116 6.31 -5.72 9.15
C ALA A 116 6.39 -4.26 8.67
N ALA A 117 7.59 -3.76 8.36
CA ALA A 117 7.81 -2.41 7.84
C ALA A 117 7.11 -2.19 6.49
N ALA A 118 7.19 -3.16 5.57
CA ALA A 118 6.48 -3.11 4.29
C ALA A 118 4.96 -3.01 4.49
N SER A 119 4.40 -3.85 5.37
CA SER A 119 2.96 -3.82 5.68
C SER A 119 2.52 -2.50 6.31
N ALA A 120 3.37 -1.89 7.14
CA ALA A 120 3.11 -0.59 7.76
C ALA A 120 3.15 0.53 6.72
N ALA A 121 4.10 0.48 5.78
CA ALA A 121 4.20 1.43 4.68
C ALA A 121 2.96 1.40 3.77
N ASP A 122 2.45 0.20 3.45
CA ASP A 122 1.23 0.07 2.64
C ASP A 122 -0.01 0.61 3.37
N LYS A 123 -0.15 0.32 4.66
CA LYS A 123 -1.22 0.90 5.50
C LYS A 123 -1.13 2.43 5.57
N ALA A 124 0.07 2.99 5.68
CA ALA A 124 0.28 4.43 5.70
C ALA A 124 -0.13 5.08 4.36
N ARG A 125 0.19 4.44 3.22
CA ARG A 125 -0.25 4.89 1.89
C ARG A 125 -1.77 4.84 1.74
N GLU A 126 -2.41 3.77 2.21
CA GLU A 126 -3.88 3.71 2.19
C GLU A 126 -4.51 4.82 3.04
N ALA A 127 -3.95 5.08 4.22
CA ALA A 127 -4.43 6.13 5.10
C ALA A 127 -4.25 7.52 4.47
N SER A 128 -3.13 7.78 3.78
CA SER A 128 -2.91 9.05 3.08
C SER A 128 -3.92 9.26 1.95
N VAL A 129 -4.17 8.22 1.13
CA VAL A 129 -5.18 8.29 0.05
C VAL A 129 -6.59 8.56 0.61
N ARG A 130 -6.95 7.92 1.73
CA ARG A 130 -8.25 8.18 2.39
C ARG A 130 -8.33 9.62 2.92
N ALA A 131 -7.26 10.14 3.50
CA ALA A 131 -7.19 11.51 3.99
C ALA A 131 -7.31 12.54 2.86
N GLU A 132 -6.63 12.32 1.73
CA GLU A 132 -6.74 13.16 0.53
C GLU A 132 -8.15 13.17 -0.03
N ARG A 133 -8.79 11.99 -0.14
CA ARG A 133 -10.19 11.88 -0.57
C ARG A 133 -11.14 12.62 0.38
N ALA A 134 -10.93 12.50 1.69
CA ALA A 134 -11.73 13.21 2.67
C ALA A 134 -11.58 14.74 2.54
N ARG A 135 -10.36 15.24 2.32
CA ARG A 135 -10.12 16.67 2.04
C ARG A 135 -10.85 17.14 0.79
N ALA A 136 -10.75 16.40 -0.31
CA ALA A 136 -11.45 16.72 -1.55
C ALA A 136 -12.97 16.80 -1.36
N LEU A 137 -13.57 15.88 -0.59
CA LEU A 137 -15.00 15.91 -0.28
C LEU A 137 -15.36 17.13 0.58
N LEU A 138 -14.53 17.51 1.56
CA LEU A 138 -14.77 18.70 2.36
C LEU A 138 -14.70 19.97 1.51
N GLU A 139 -13.70 20.10 0.64
CA GLU A 139 -13.59 21.22 -0.31
C GLU A 139 -14.81 21.29 -1.24
N GLU A 140 -15.30 20.16 -1.73
CA GLU A 140 -16.52 20.10 -2.53
C GLU A 140 -17.75 20.57 -1.73
N THR A 141 -17.90 20.14 -0.47
CA THR A 141 -19.03 20.58 0.39
C THR A 141 -18.97 22.08 0.67
N GLN A 142 -17.78 22.63 0.90
CA GLN A 142 -17.59 24.07 1.08
C GLN A 142 -17.96 24.84 -0.19
N ALA A 143 -17.54 24.38 -1.36
CA ALA A 143 -17.90 24.98 -2.64
C ALA A 143 -19.40 24.92 -2.91
N ARG A 144 -20.06 23.80 -2.58
CA ARG A 144 -21.52 23.65 -2.69
C ARG A 144 -22.25 24.61 -1.75
N ARG A 145 -21.78 24.74 -0.50
CA ARG A 145 -22.32 25.68 0.48
C ARG A 145 -22.19 27.14 0.01
N GLY A 146 -21.00 27.53 -0.45
CA GLY A 146 -20.79 28.90 -0.96
C GLY A 146 -21.69 29.25 -2.14
N ARG A 147 -21.97 28.29 -3.04
CA ARG A 147 -22.96 28.49 -4.11
C ARG A 147 -24.39 28.64 -3.59
N ALA A 148 -24.80 27.80 -2.63
CA ALA A 148 -26.12 27.88 -2.03
C ALA A 148 -26.33 29.20 -1.28
N ASP A 149 -25.33 29.67 -0.53
CA ASP A 149 -25.37 30.95 0.17
C ASP A 149 -25.50 32.12 -0.82
N ALA A 150 -24.75 32.10 -1.92
CA ALA A 150 -24.86 33.12 -2.98
C ALA A 150 -26.21 33.10 -3.72
N GLU A 151 -26.83 31.93 -3.89
CA GLU A 151 -28.18 31.81 -4.46
C GLU A 151 -29.24 32.34 -3.48
N LEU A 152 -29.10 32.07 -2.19
CA LEU A 152 -29.97 32.61 -1.13
C LEU A 152 -29.88 34.13 -1.08
N GLU A 153 -28.68 34.71 -1.13
CA GLU A 153 -28.49 36.17 -1.15
C GLU A 153 -29.17 36.81 -2.37
N LYS A 154 -29.04 36.21 -3.55
CA LYS A 154 -29.73 36.68 -4.77
C LYS A 154 -31.24 36.63 -4.62
N ALA A 155 -31.79 35.55 -4.06
CA ALA A 155 -33.22 35.41 -3.83
C ALA A 155 -33.74 36.48 -2.85
N LEU A 156 -33.01 36.72 -1.76
CA LEU A 156 -33.34 37.75 -0.77
C LEU A 156 -33.25 39.17 -1.37
N ALA A 157 -32.27 39.45 -2.22
CA ALA A 157 -32.16 40.72 -2.93
C ALA A 157 -33.34 40.94 -3.89
N ALA A 158 -33.67 39.93 -4.70
CA ALA A 158 -34.80 39.98 -5.62
C ALA A 158 -36.14 40.16 -4.89
N GLU A 159 -36.31 39.54 -3.72
CA GLU A 159 -37.50 39.73 -2.89
C GLU A 159 -37.60 41.18 -2.37
N ARG A 160 -36.49 41.76 -1.90
CA ARG A 160 -36.46 43.16 -1.46
C ARG A 160 -36.81 44.11 -2.59
N GLU A 161 -36.21 43.94 -3.76
CA GLU A 161 -36.51 44.74 -4.96
C GLU A 161 -37.99 44.62 -5.37
N ALA A 162 -38.56 43.40 -5.34
CA ALA A 162 -39.96 43.18 -5.65
C ALA A 162 -40.90 43.86 -4.63
N ARG A 163 -40.57 43.81 -3.33
CA ARG A 163 -41.33 44.51 -2.27
C ARG A 163 -41.28 46.01 -2.45
N GLU A 164 -40.11 46.58 -2.75
CA GLU A 164 -39.95 48.01 -3.02
C GLU A 164 -40.71 48.45 -4.27
N ALA A 165 -40.67 47.65 -5.35
CA ALA A 165 -41.44 47.90 -6.56
C ALA A 165 -42.95 47.90 -6.27
N ALA A 166 -43.44 46.90 -5.52
CA ALA A 166 -44.84 46.83 -5.11
C ALA A 166 -45.25 48.05 -4.26
N ALA A 167 -44.42 48.45 -3.30
CA ALA A 167 -44.66 49.64 -2.49
C ALA A 167 -44.77 50.92 -3.35
N LYS A 168 -43.87 51.11 -4.31
CA LYS A 168 -43.90 52.22 -5.28
C LYS A 168 -45.17 52.21 -6.14
N THR A 169 -45.63 51.02 -6.57
CA THR A 169 -46.88 50.91 -7.33
C THR A 169 -48.11 51.28 -6.49
N GLU A 170 -48.16 50.89 -5.23
CA GLU A 170 -49.26 51.29 -4.32
C GLU A 170 -49.24 52.79 -4.01
N GLU A 171 -48.07 53.39 -3.82
CA GLU A 171 -47.92 54.85 -3.64
C GLU A 171 -48.40 55.62 -4.87
N THR A 172 -48.07 55.12 -6.07
CA THR A 172 -48.58 55.68 -7.33
C THR A 172 -50.11 55.54 -7.42
N ARG A 173 -50.67 54.40 -6.98
CA ARG A 173 -52.13 54.17 -6.98
C ARG A 173 -52.86 55.12 -6.02
N LEU A 174 -52.30 55.36 -4.84
CA LEU A 174 -52.86 56.27 -3.83
C LEU A 174 -52.80 57.75 -4.25
N SER A 175 -51.75 58.16 -4.95
CA SER A 175 -51.62 59.55 -5.43
C SER A 175 -52.56 59.87 -6.61
N VAL A 176 -52.83 58.90 -7.49
CA VAL A 176 -53.77 59.06 -8.62
C VAL A 176 -55.24 58.92 -8.17
N GLY A 177 -55.50 58.13 -7.11
CA GLY A 177 -56.84 57.85 -6.58
C GLY A 177 -57.52 58.99 -5.79
N LYS A 178 -57.10 60.24 -5.94
CA LYS A 178 -57.79 61.42 -5.38
C LYS A 178 -58.68 62.06 -6.47
N PRO A 179 -59.96 61.65 -6.63
CA PRO A 179 -60.81 62.17 -7.69
C PRO A 179 -61.29 63.58 -7.40
N GLY A 180 -60.91 64.52 -8.25
CA GLY A 180 -61.85 65.52 -8.74
C GLY A 180 -62.83 64.82 -9.69
N ALA A 181 -64.12 64.95 -9.44
CA ALA A 181 -65.19 64.31 -10.20
C ALA A 181 -65.13 64.65 -11.71
N ALA A 182 -65.13 63.64 -12.58
CA ALA A 182 -65.57 63.80 -13.96
C ALA A 182 -66.10 62.48 -14.56
N LYS A 183 -67.28 62.62 -15.16
CA LYS A 183 -68.14 61.65 -15.85
C LYS A 183 -67.48 61.11 -17.13
N GLY A 184 -67.64 59.82 -17.43
CA GLY A 184 -67.56 59.32 -18.81
C GLY A 184 -67.09 57.87 -18.95
N ALA A 185 -68.03 56.96 -19.19
CA ALA A 185 -67.77 55.60 -19.71
C ALA A 185 -67.42 55.67 -21.21
N PRO A 186 -66.69 54.68 -21.75
CA PRO A 186 -67.40 53.72 -22.60
C PRO A 186 -66.94 52.26 -22.47
N ALA A 187 -67.84 51.39 -22.94
CA ALA A 187 -67.74 49.96 -23.04
C ALA A 187 -66.93 49.50 -24.26
N GLY A 188 -66.40 48.27 -24.21
CA GLY A 188 -66.19 47.44 -25.39
C GLY A 188 -64.90 46.62 -25.39
N GLY A 189 -65.02 45.33 -25.72
CA GLY A 189 -63.92 44.56 -26.30
C GLY A 189 -63.68 43.18 -25.69
N LYS A 190 -64.39 42.17 -26.20
CA LYS A 190 -63.98 40.75 -26.16
C LYS A 190 -62.66 40.59 -26.91
N ASP A 191 -61.79 39.68 -26.48
CA ASP A 191 -61.34 38.56 -27.33
C ASP A 191 -60.47 37.52 -26.60
N LYS A 192 -60.71 36.27 -27.00
CA LYS A 192 -60.11 34.99 -26.61
C LYS A 192 -59.21 34.56 -27.79
N PRO A 193 -58.03 33.95 -27.61
CA PRO A 193 -57.87 32.50 -27.90
C PRO A 193 -56.77 31.82 -27.01
N ALA A 194 -56.99 30.60 -26.51
CA ALA A 194 -56.69 29.28 -27.09
C ALA A 194 -55.31 28.70 -26.75
N ALA A 195 -55.35 27.40 -26.47
CA ALA A 195 -54.31 26.49 -26.00
C ALA A 195 -53.01 26.42 -26.82
N LYS A 196 -51.91 26.02 -26.17
CA LYS A 196 -50.96 25.08 -26.77
C LYS A 196 -50.24 24.19 -25.75
N ALA A 197 -50.34 22.90 -26.01
CA ALA A 197 -49.68 21.80 -25.34
C ALA A 197 -48.20 21.66 -25.76
N GLY A 198 -47.42 20.99 -24.92
CA GLY A 198 -46.08 20.45 -25.22
C GLY A 198 -45.14 20.63 -24.02
N ALA A 199 -44.34 19.68 -23.57
CA ALA A 199 -44.07 18.32 -24.00
C ALA A 199 -43.31 17.65 -22.83
N ALA A 200 -43.59 16.38 -22.57
CA ALA A 200 -42.86 15.60 -21.58
C ALA A 200 -41.40 15.33 -22.03
N PRO A 201 -40.38 15.48 -21.17
CA PRO A 201 -39.05 15.00 -21.49
C PRO A 201 -38.98 13.47 -21.37
N LYS A 202 -38.53 12.87 -22.48
CA LYS A 202 -38.27 11.44 -22.67
C LYS A 202 -37.29 10.91 -21.62
N LYS A 203 -37.67 9.79 -20.99
CA LYS A 203 -36.74 8.87 -20.32
C LYS A 203 -35.73 8.36 -21.35
N ALA A 204 -34.44 8.61 -21.13
CA ALA A 204 -33.36 7.87 -21.77
C ALA A 204 -33.04 6.64 -20.89
N PRO A 205 -33.01 5.41 -21.44
CA PRO A 205 -32.39 4.27 -20.77
C PRO A 205 -30.87 4.42 -20.87
N VAL A 206 -30.21 4.59 -19.72
CA VAL A 206 -28.75 4.57 -19.64
C VAL A 206 -28.26 3.15 -19.89
N THR A 207 -27.31 3.12 -20.81
CA THR A 207 -26.54 2.00 -21.32
C THR A 207 -25.60 1.40 -20.27
N ASN A 208 -25.59 0.05 -20.27
CA ASN A 208 -24.38 -0.79 -20.26
C ASN A 208 -23.56 -0.88 -18.95
N GLN A 209 -23.99 -1.75 -18.04
CA GLN A 209 -23.10 -2.37 -17.05
C GLN A 209 -22.28 -3.49 -17.71
N LYS A 210 -21.05 -3.15 -18.07
CA LYS A 210 -19.97 -4.06 -18.44
C LYS A 210 -19.57 -4.90 -17.21
N LYS A 211 -20.03 -6.16 -17.16
CA LYS A 211 -19.46 -7.18 -16.26
C LYS A 211 -18.09 -7.59 -16.79
N GLY A 212 -17.02 -7.10 -16.17
CA GLY A 212 -15.70 -7.71 -16.21
C GLY A 212 -15.54 -8.58 -14.96
N LYS A 213 -15.38 -9.89 -15.17
CA LYS A 213 -14.77 -10.81 -14.20
C LYS A 213 -13.27 -10.84 -14.48
#